data_AF-A0A849ZND5-F1
#
_entry.id   AF-A0A849ZND5-F1
#
_cell.length_a   1.000
_cell.length_b   1.000
_cell.length_c   1.000
_cell.angle_alpha   90.00
_cell.angle_beta   90.00
_cell.angle_gamma   90.00
#
_symmetry.space_group_name_H-M   'P 1'
#
loop_
_entity.id
_entity.type
_entity.pdbx_description
1 polymer ?
#
loop_
_entity_poly.entity_id
_entity_poly.type
_entity_poly.pdbx_seq_one_letter_code
_entity_poly.pdbx_strand_id
1 'polypeptide(L)'
;MTSGRSGGASKIGGVFLRAASGPLQYAASCISGNKIVKGLEELAPSGLVDAYHRGIGEVARMVGVPKSEVERVLPTAEVAAVAERMNFSQPRALSAWQTHAGQFGFLDVVTALTVDGRPVEIAVCIERVAGKVRADPPLAQPLEALAIDIAAWNDLVQRTRHVLEDRGWLAAAYRRRIILRTVLFAIPMIALIGFTIAVVTFRLRRDAVDALLTGEDPCSVEAIPQEKLGWASTEQKGFIATKQAACDARRAEEKRLAEEEERRLAKERAVREAREARERECGALADEVEKGLLSEATRGVRDGHDALLDRIAKKTLEPSDLGPDDPVLPCGDTPAKKRLESAYGTALLGDVSIWTQRADPGKYARAALVAKKSEIPQNALLGLADNAERTAKGGLTGGDPNMIAKAKRLCALAKELGTPGRGGCNAVEGL
;
A
#
# COMPACT_ATOMS: atom_id res chain seq x y z
N MET A 1 -50.44 -20.22 -21.75
CA MET A 1 -49.08 -20.31 -22.31
C MET A 1 -48.70 -21.77 -22.54
N THR A 2 -48.97 -22.31 -23.73
CA THR A 2 -48.74 -23.74 -24.09
C THR A 2 -47.84 -23.92 -25.32
N SER A 3 -47.00 -22.92 -25.63
CA SER A 3 -46.18 -22.89 -26.86
C SER A 3 -44.80 -23.58 -26.74
N GLY A 4 -44.49 -24.28 -25.65
CA GLY A 4 -43.17 -24.89 -25.43
C GLY A 4 -43.08 -26.40 -25.67
N ARG A 5 -44.19 -27.09 -25.95
CA ARG A 5 -44.22 -28.57 -26.04
C ARG A 5 -43.85 -29.13 -27.43
N SER A 6 -43.91 -28.33 -28.50
CA SER A 6 -43.83 -28.84 -29.88
C SER A 6 -42.42 -29.10 -30.38
N GLY A 7 -41.39 -28.37 -29.91
CA GLY A 7 -40.06 -28.42 -30.52
C GLY A 7 -39.32 -29.75 -30.37
N GLY A 8 -39.53 -30.47 -29.27
CA GLY A 8 -38.88 -31.77 -29.04
C GLY A 8 -39.55 -32.91 -29.82
N ALA A 9 -40.88 -32.95 -29.82
CA ALA A 9 -41.65 -33.97 -30.51
C ALA A 9 -41.47 -33.90 -32.03
N SER A 10 -41.64 -32.71 -32.62
CA SER A 10 -41.47 -32.52 -34.07
C SER A 10 -40.05 -32.84 -34.55
N LYS A 11 -39.04 -32.58 -33.72
CA LYS A 11 -37.65 -32.93 -34.02
C LYS A 11 -37.44 -34.45 -34.03
N ILE A 12 -38.09 -35.19 -33.14
CA ILE A 12 -38.05 -36.65 -33.10
C ILE A 12 -38.69 -37.22 -34.38
N GLY A 13 -39.91 -36.80 -34.70
CA GLY A 13 -40.60 -37.25 -35.92
C GLY A 13 -39.84 -36.89 -37.20
N GLY A 14 -39.27 -35.69 -37.28
CA GLY A 14 -38.48 -35.24 -38.42
C GLY A 14 -37.20 -36.05 -38.65
N VAL A 15 -36.56 -36.56 -37.59
CA VAL A 15 -35.36 -37.41 -37.70
C VAL A 15 -35.71 -38.78 -38.26
N PHE A 16 -36.78 -39.39 -37.74
CA PHE A 16 -37.30 -40.64 -38.28
C PHE A 16 -37.68 -40.49 -39.75
N LEU A 17 -38.47 -39.46 -40.08
CA LEU A 17 -38.96 -39.23 -41.44
C LEU A 17 -37.81 -39.04 -42.43
N ARG A 18 -36.77 -38.29 -42.05
CA ARG A 18 -35.61 -38.08 -42.92
C ARG A 18 -34.92 -39.39 -43.30
N ALA A 19 -34.76 -40.30 -42.35
CA ALA A 19 -34.12 -41.59 -42.60
C ALA A 19 -35.04 -42.53 -43.39
N ALA A 20 -36.31 -42.65 -42.98
CA ALA A 20 -37.27 -43.59 -43.57
C ALA A 20 -37.77 -43.18 -44.97
N SER A 21 -37.93 -41.87 -45.23
CA SER A 21 -38.37 -41.36 -46.54
C SER A 21 -37.22 -41.11 -47.53
N GLY A 22 -35.96 -41.25 -47.11
CA GLY A 22 -34.80 -41.01 -47.96
C GLY A 22 -34.83 -41.80 -49.27
N PRO A 23 -34.96 -43.14 -49.24
CA PRO A 23 -35.08 -43.96 -50.45
C PRO A 23 -36.29 -43.58 -51.31
N LEU A 24 -37.44 -43.26 -50.71
CA LEU A 24 -38.66 -42.85 -51.44
C LEU A 24 -38.44 -41.54 -52.20
N GLN A 25 -37.79 -40.56 -51.57
CA GLN A 25 -37.47 -39.27 -52.20
C GLN A 25 -36.44 -39.43 -53.30
N TYR A 26 -35.43 -40.28 -53.10
CA TYR A 26 -34.43 -40.57 -54.12
C TYR A 26 -35.03 -41.31 -55.32
N ALA A 27 -35.89 -42.29 -55.08
CA ALA A 27 -36.67 -42.97 -56.11
C ALA A 27 -37.56 -41.98 -56.88
N ALA A 28 -38.25 -41.08 -56.18
CA ALA A 28 -39.10 -40.06 -56.81
C ALA A 28 -38.28 -39.14 -57.72
N SER A 29 -37.10 -38.72 -57.26
CA SER A 29 -36.16 -37.92 -58.07
C SER A 29 -35.63 -38.69 -59.27
N CYS A 30 -35.34 -39.99 -59.12
CA CYS A 30 -34.90 -40.83 -60.23
C CYS A 30 -36.00 -40.99 -61.28
N ILE A 31 -37.23 -41.30 -60.85
CA ILE A 31 -38.37 -41.47 -61.76
C ILE A 31 -38.69 -40.16 -62.48
N SER A 32 -38.75 -39.04 -61.75
CA SER A 32 -38.94 -37.69 -62.33
C SER A 32 -37.82 -37.30 -63.30
N GLY A 33 -36.61 -37.77 -63.05
CA GLY A 33 -35.44 -37.60 -63.92
C GLY A 33 -35.30 -38.66 -65.02
N ASN A 34 -36.36 -39.42 -65.32
CA ASN A 34 -36.41 -40.48 -66.32
C ASN A 34 -35.40 -41.64 -66.14
N LYS A 35 -34.99 -41.89 -64.90
CA LYS A 35 -34.15 -43.02 -64.50
C LYS A 35 -35.05 -44.07 -63.84
N ILE A 36 -36.04 -44.55 -64.58
CA ILE A 36 -37.13 -45.40 -64.05
C ILE A 36 -36.60 -46.68 -63.42
N VAL A 37 -35.72 -47.41 -64.12
CA VAL A 37 -35.10 -48.65 -63.61
C VAL A 37 -34.42 -48.41 -62.26
N LYS A 38 -33.57 -47.38 -62.18
CA LYS A 38 -32.87 -47.00 -60.94
C LYS A 38 -33.84 -46.60 -59.83
N GLY A 39 -34.91 -45.89 -60.17
CA GLY A 39 -35.96 -45.53 -59.22
C GLY A 39 -36.71 -46.75 -58.69
N LEU A 40 -37.04 -47.71 -59.55
CA LEU A 40 -37.69 -48.96 -59.16
C LEU A 40 -36.76 -49.85 -58.32
N GLU A 41 -35.46 -49.89 -58.63
CA GLU A 41 -34.45 -50.62 -57.84
C GLU A 41 -34.33 -50.07 -56.41
N GLU A 42 -34.35 -48.74 -56.23
CA GLU A 42 -34.30 -48.11 -54.90
C GLU A 42 -35.51 -48.48 -54.03
N LEU A 43 -36.64 -48.81 -54.65
CA LEU A 43 -37.86 -49.23 -53.96
C LEU A 43 -37.84 -50.70 -53.52
N ALA A 44 -36.67 -51.35 -53.57
CA ALA A 44 -36.48 -52.69 -53.04
C ALA A 44 -36.93 -52.78 -51.57
N PRO A 45 -37.72 -53.79 -51.18
CA PRO A 45 -38.27 -53.90 -49.83
C PRO A 45 -37.21 -53.91 -48.73
N SER A 46 -36.07 -54.58 -48.96
CA SER A 46 -34.95 -54.62 -48.00
C SER A 46 -34.39 -53.24 -47.71
N GLY A 47 -34.17 -52.41 -48.74
CA GLY A 47 -33.69 -51.04 -48.59
C GLY A 47 -34.66 -50.15 -47.82
N LEU A 48 -35.96 -50.29 -48.08
CA LEU A 48 -37.00 -49.54 -47.37
C LEU A 48 -37.11 -49.95 -45.90
N VAL A 49 -37.11 -51.25 -45.61
CA VAL A 49 -37.14 -51.78 -44.24
C VAL A 49 -35.89 -51.37 -43.47
N ASP A 50 -34.71 -51.43 -44.08
CA ASP A 50 -33.46 -50.99 -43.46
C ASP A 50 -33.47 -49.49 -43.15
N ALA A 51 -33.96 -48.66 -44.08
CA ALA A 51 -34.11 -47.22 -43.87
C ALA A 51 -35.10 -46.90 -42.74
N TYR A 52 -36.20 -47.65 -42.65
CA TYR A 52 -37.18 -47.56 -41.57
C TYR A 52 -36.55 -47.89 -40.21
N HIS A 53 -35.86 -49.02 -40.08
CA HIS A 53 -35.18 -49.42 -38.85
C HIS A 53 -34.02 -48.48 -38.48
N ARG A 54 -33.33 -47.91 -39.47
CA ARG A 54 -32.31 -46.87 -39.26
C ARG A 54 -32.93 -45.63 -38.63
N GLY A 55 -34.07 -45.16 -39.15
CA GLY A 55 -34.81 -44.05 -38.57
C GLY A 55 -35.20 -44.29 -37.10
N ILE A 56 -35.66 -45.50 -36.78
CA ILE A 56 -35.96 -45.89 -35.40
C ILE A 56 -34.70 -45.85 -34.53
N GLY A 57 -33.58 -46.37 -35.03
CA GLY A 57 -32.29 -46.31 -34.35
C GLY A 57 -31.78 -44.88 -34.10
N GLU A 58 -31.98 -43.97 -35.07
CA GLU A 58 -31.61 -42.56 -34.92
C GLU A 58 -32.46 -41.85 -33.86
N VAL A 59 -33.77 -42.12 -33.83
CA VAL A 59 -34.66 -41.61 -32.78
C VAL A 59 -34.25 -42.13 -31.41
N ALA A 60 -34.02 -43.44 -31.28
CA ALA A 60 -33.58 -44.08 -30.05
C ALA A 60 -32.28 -43.44 -29.52
N ARG A 61 -31.28 -43.27 -30.40
CA ARG A 61 -30.01 -42.61 -30.10
C ARG A 61 -30.16 -41.13 -29.73
N MET A 62 -31.06 -40.40 -30.39
CA MET A 62 -31.33 -39.00 -30.10
C MET A 62 -31.94 -38.82 -28.71
N VAL A 63 -32.97 -39.61 -28.40
CA VAL A 63 -33.70 -39.54 -27.14
C VAL A 63 -32.87 -40.15 -25.99
N GLY A 64 -32.05 -41.15 -26.28
CA GLY A 64 -31.24 -41.88 -25.30
C GLY A 64 -31.98 -43.06 -24.68
N VAL A 65 -32.82 -43.73 -25.48
CA VAL A 65 -33.58 -44.93 -25.09
C VAL A 65 -33.15 -46.12 -25.95
N PRO A 66 -33.31 -47.37 -25.49
CA PRO A 66 -33.05 -48.55 -26.31
C PRO A 66 -33.93 -48.59 -27.56
N LYS A 67 -33.38 -49.07 -28.67
CA LYS A 67 -34.12 -49.23 -29.95
C LYS A 67 -35.37 -50.10 -29.79
N SER A 68 -35.27 -51.17 -28.99
CA SER A 68 -36.36 -52.10 -28.70
C SER A 68 -37.57 -51.43 -28.02
N GLU A 69 -37.35 -50.41 -27.19
CA GLU A 69 -38.44 -49.68 -26.55
C GLU A 69 -39.22 -48.82 -27.54
N VAL A 70 -38.52 -48.25 -28.52
CA VAL A 70 -39.14 -47.50 -29.62
C VAL A 70 -39.91 -48.46 -30.52
N GLU A 71 -39.33 -49.59 -30.90
CA GLU A 71 -39.98 -50.58 -31.78
C GLU A 71 -41.28 -51.14 -31.19
N ARG A 72 -41.34 -51.35 -29.86
CA ARG A 72 -42.53 -51.87 -29.18
C ARG A 72 -43.79 -51.00 -29.36
N VAL A 73 -43.63 -49.70 -29.60
CA VAL A 73 -44.76 -48.78 -29.75
C VAL A 73 -45.19 -48.54 -31.18
N LEU A 74 -44.44 -49.07 -32.16
CA LEU A 74 -44.65 -48.83 -33.58
C LEU A 74 -45.44 -49.98 -34.24
N PRO A 75 -46.12 -49.72 -35.38
CA PRO A 75 -46.88 -50.73 -36.11
C PRO A 75 -45.95 -51.67 -36.91
N THR A 76 -45.02 -52.36 -36.23
CA THR A 76 -43.99 -53.22 -36.86
C THR A 76 -44.59 -54.40 -37.62
N ALA A 77 -45.72 -54.93 -37.17
CA ALA A 77 -46.45 -55.99 -37.87
C ALA A 77 -47.02 -55.51 -39.22
N GLU A 78 -47.57 -54.29 -39.28
CA GLU A 78 -48.09 -53.71 -40.52
C GLU A 78 -46.94 -53.43 -41.50
N VAL A 79 -45.80 -52.93 -41.00
CA VAL A 79 -44.59 -52.71 -41.82
C VAL A 79 -44.10 -54.02 -42.44
N ALA A 80 -44.06 -55.11 -41.67
CA ALA A 80 -43.68 -56.42 -42.19
C ALA A 80 -44.66 -56.91 -43.27
N ALA A 81 -45.96 -56.74 -43.06
CA ALA A 81 -46.99 -57.15 -44.01
C ALA A 81 -46.92 -56.35 -45.34
N VAL A 82 -46.66 -55.04 -45.29
CA VAL A 82 -46.48 -54.24 -46.52
C VAL A 82 -45.18 -54.59 -47.23
N ALA A 83 -44.07 -54.76 -46.49
CA ALA A 83 -42.81 -55.21 -47.06
C ALA A 83 -42.93 -56.57 -47.76
N GLU A 84 -43.71 -57.50 -47.19
CA GLU A 84 -43.99 -58.80 -47.79
C GLU A 84 -44.75 -58.67 -49.12
N ARG A 85 -45.78 -57.82 -49.20
CA ARG A 85 -46.46 -57.55 -50.48
C ARG A 85 -45.52 -56.94 -51.51
N MET A 86 -44.67 -56.00 -51.08
CA MET A 86 -43.68 -55.37 -51.96
C MET A 86 -42.61 -56.33 -52.48
N ASN A 87 -42.30 -57.42 -51.76
CA ASN A 87 -41.42 -58.49 -52.27
C ASN A 87 -41.98 -59.14 -53.53
N PHE A 88 -43.29 -59.03 -53.78
CA PHE A 88 -43.91 -59.52 -55.01
C PHE A 88 -44.11 -58.42 -56.05
N SER A 89 -44.58 -57.23 -55.66
CA SER A 89 -44.93 -56.17 -56.62
C SER A 89 -43.71 -55.46 -57.22
N GLN A 90 -42.66 -55.20 -56.43
CA GLN A 90 -41.46 -54.50 -56.89
C GLN A 90 -40.68 -55.26 -57.99
N PRO A 91 -40.30 -56.54 -57.83
CA PRO A 91 -39.52 -57.23 -58.86
C PRO A 91 -40.34 -57.46 -60.13
N ARG A 92 -41.66 -57.63 -60.01
CA ARG A 92 -42.57 -57.73 -61.16
C ARG A 92 -42.64 -56.42 -61.93
N ALA A 93 -42.75 -55.29 -61.25
CA ALA A 93 -42.72 -53.97 -61.89
C ALA A 93 -41.38 -53.70 -62.58
N LEU A 94 -40.26 -54.02 -61.92
CA LEU A 94 -38.93 -53.87 -62.48
C LEU A 94 -38.71 -54.75 -63.72
N SER A 95 -39.07 -56.02 -63.65
CA SER A 95 -38.95 -56.97 -64.76
C SER A 95 -39.87 -56.60 -65.93
N ALA A 96 -41.11 -56.20 -65.65
CA ALA A 96 -42.05 -55.72 -66.66
C ALA A 96 -41.48 -54.49 -67.39
N TRP A 97 -40.94 -53.52 -66.64
CA TRP A 97 -40.28 -52.35 -67.21
C TRP A 97 -39.11 -52.72 -68.11
N GLN A 98 -38.19 -53.57 -67.63
CA GLN A 98 -37.02 -53.98 -68.42
C GLN A 98 -37.40 -54.75 -69.70
N THR A 99 -38.50 -55.49 -69.68
CA THR A 99 -38.94 -56.33 -70.82
C THR A 99 -39.75 -55.52 -71.84
N HIS A 100 -40.64 -54.63 -71.39
CA HIS A 100 -41.64 -53.98 -72.25
C HIS A 100 -41.34 -52.51 -72.56
N ALA A 101 -40.53 -51.81 -71.73
CA ALA A 101 -40.32 -50.36 -71.90
C ALA A 101 -39.55 -49.97 -73.17
N GLY A 102 -38.82 -50.91 -73.81
CA GLY A 102 -38.10 -50.67 -75.06
C GLY A 102 -39.01 -50.27 -76.24
N GLN A 103 -40.33 -50.45 -76.12
CA GLN A 103 -41.33 -50.06 -77.11
C GLN A 103 -41.82 -48.61 -76.93
N PHE A 104 -41.52 -47.94 -75.82
CA PHE A 104 -41.98 -46.59 -75.50
C PHE A 104 -40.88 -45.55 -75.74
N GLY A 105 -41.20 -44.48 -76.48
CA GLY A 105 -40.27 -43.37 -76.71
C GLY A 105 -39.96 -42.60 -75.43
N PHE A 106 -38.66 -42.34 -75.18
CA PHE A 106 -38.12 -41.65 -74.01
C PHE A 106 -38.79 -40.31 -73.64
N LEU A 107 -39.44 -39.64 -74.61
CA LEU A 107 -39.96 -38.27 -74.48
C LEU A 107 -41.37 -38.17 -73.85
N ASP A 108 -42.21 -39.21 -73.94
CA ASP A 108 -43.61 -39.15 -73.45
C ASP A 108 -43.74 -39.29 -71.93
N VAL A 109 -42.77 -39.94 -71.28
CA VAL A 109 -42.74 -40.14 -69.82
C VAL A 109 -42.26 -38.86 -69.11
N VAL A 110 -41.36 -38.10 -69.72
CA VAL A 110 -40.73 -36.89 -69.13
C VAL A 110 -41.72 -35.73 -68.98
N THR A 111 -42.64 -35.56 -69.94
CA THR A 111 -43.58 -34.41 -69.95
C THR A 111 -44.67 -34.50 -68.87
N ALA A 112 -44.96 -35.70 -68.35
CA ALA A 112 -46.02 -35.93 -67.36
C ALA A 112 -45.59 -35.74 -65.89
N LEU A 113 -44.28 -35.76 -65.62
CA LEU A 113 -43.73 -35.66 -64.26
C LEU A 113 -43.34 -34.23 -63.87
N THR A 114 -43.37 -33.28 -64.81
CA THR A 114 -42.88 -31.90 -64.64
C THR A 114 -43.99 -30.84 -64.47
N VAL A 115 -45.27 -31.23 -64.47
CA VAL A 115 -46.40 -30.27 -64.53
C VAL A 115 -46.63 -29.52 -63.21
N ASP A 116 -46.26 -30.08 -62.07
CA ASP A 116 -46.46 -29.43 -60.76
C ASP A 116 -45.12 -29.27 -60.06
N GLY A 117 -44.65 -28.03 -59.85
CA GLY A 117 -43.40 -27.70 -59.15
C GLY A 117 -43.36 -28.06 -57.65
N ARG A 118 -44.14 -29.04 -57.21
CA ARG A 118 -44.15 -29.61 -55.86
C ARG A 118 -43.40 -30.95 -55.87
N PRO A 119 -42.72 -31.33 -54.77
CA PRO A 119 -42.15 -32.67 -54.65
C PRO A 119 -43.30 -33.68 -54.74
N VAL A 120 -43.34 -34.43 -55.85
CA VAL A 120 -44.39 -35.42 -56.11
C VAL A 120 -44.11 -36.66 -55.26
N GLU A 121 -45.14 -37.16 -54.58
CA GLU A 121 -45.05 -38.43 -53.86
C GLU A 121 -44.74 -39.57 -54.83
N ILE A 122 -43.81 -40.45 -54.45
CA ILE A 122 -43.32 -41.53 -55.33
C ILE A 122 -44.45 -42.42 -55.87
N ALA A 123 -45.47 -42.72 -55.06
CA ALA A 123 -46.62 -43.51 -55.50
C ALA A 123 -47.33 -42.85 -56.69
N VAL A 124 -47.55 -41.53 -56.62
CA VAL A 124 -48.17 -40.74 -57.68
C VAL A 124 -47.28 -40.70 -58.92
N CYS A 125 -45.95 -40.64 -58.76
CA CYS A 125 -45.03 -40.74 -59.90
C CYS A 125 -45.19 -42.08 -60.64
N ILE A 126 -45.25 -43.20 -59.90
CA ILE A 126 -45.40 -44.54 -60.50
C ILE A 126 -46.78 -44.69 -61.15
N GLU A 127 -47.85 -44.21 -60.50
CA GLU A 127 -49.20 -44.24 -61.04
C GLU A 127 -49.31 -43.43 -62.34
N ARG A 128 -48.69 -42.24 -62.41
CA ARG A 128 -48.63 -41.43 -63.64
C ARG A 128 -47.91 -42.17 -64.76
N VAL A 129 -46.79 -42.84 -64.45
CA VAL A 129 -46.06 -43.66 -65.42
C VAL A 129 -46.94 -44.83 -65.89
N ALA A 130 -47.60 -45.54 -64.98
CA ALA A 130 -48.49 -46.64 -65.29
C ALA A 130 -49.66 -46.22 -66.19
N GLY A 131 -50.27 -45.05 -65.91
CA GLY A 131 -51.34 -44.48 -66.71
C GLY A 131 -50.94 -44.17 -68.15
N LYS A 132 -49.66 -43.84 -68.40
CA LYS A 132 -49.14 -43.60 -69.77
C LYS A 132 -48.93 -44.88 -70.56
N VAL A 133 -48.51 -45.94 -69.89
CA VAL A 133 -48.32 -47.26 -70.51
C VAL A 133 -49.57 -48.13 -70.41
N ARG A 134 -50.74 -47.56 -70.05
CA ARG A 134 -52.00 -48.28 -69.85
C ARG A 134 -52.47 -49.11 -71.06
N ALA A 135 -52.03 -48.73 -72.27
CA ALA A 135 -52.30 -49.49 -73.49
C ALA A 135 -51.56 -50.85 -73.55
N ASP A 136 -50.54 -51.05 -72.70
CA ASP A 136 -49.79 -52.30 -72.53
C ASP A 136 -50.03 -52.88 -71.11
N PRO A 137 -51.09 -53.70 -70.91
CA PRO A 137 -51.43 -54.23 -69.60
C PRO A 137 -50.31 -55.02 -68.89
N PRO A 138 -49.50 -55.85 -69.58
CA PRO A 138 -48.30 -56.47 -69.02
C PRO A 138 -47.33 -55.51 -68.34
N LEU A 139 -47.23 -54.25 -68.81
CA LEU A 139 -46.37 -53.22 -68.22
C LEU A 139 -47.11 -52.35 -67.20
N ALA A 140 -48.36 -51.96 -67.49
CA ALA A 140 -49.13 -51.06 -66.65
C ALA A 140 -49.56 -51.69 -65.31
N GLN A 141 -50.08 -52.92 -65.31
CA GLN A 141 -50.64 -53.54 -64.11
C GLN A 141 -49.60 -53.76 -63.00
N PRO A 142 -48.36 -54.24 -63.29
CA PRO A 142 -47.33 -54.34 -62.26
C PRO A 142 -46.94 -53.00 -61.63
N LEU A 143 -46.93 -51.92 -62.43
CA LEU A 143 -46.65 -50.57 -61.94
C LEU A 143 -47.80 -50.03 -61.08
N GLU A 144 -49.06 -50.23 -61.47
CA GLU A 144 -50.23 -49.88 -60.66
C GLU A 144 -50.22 -50.62 -59.31
N ALA A 145 -49.92 -51.92 -59.31
CA ALA A 145 -49.81 -52.73 -58.09
C ALA A 145 -48.69 -52.22 -57.17
N LEU A 146 -47.51 -51.90 -57.73
CA LEU A 146 -46.41 -51.33 -56.95
C LEU A 146 -46.77 -49.93 -56.40
N ALA A 147 -47.45 -49.09 -57.18
CA ALA A 147 -47.87 -47.76 -56.73
C ALA A 147 -48.78 -47.84 -55.49
N ILE A 148 -49.71 -48.80 -55.45
CA ILE A 148 -50.60 -49.05 -54.30
C ILE A 148 -49.78 -49.47 -53.06
N ASP A 149 -48.85 -50.42 -53.21
CA ASP A 149 -48.04 -50.86 -52.08
C ASP A 149 -47.10 -49.76 -51.57
N ILE A 150 -46.55 -48.94 -52.46
CA ILE A 150 -45.71 -47.78 -52.10
C ILE A 150 -46.52 -46.70 -51.40
N ALA A 151 -47.78 -46.46 -51.82
CA ALA A 151 -48.68 -45.55 -51.12
C ALA A 151 -48.96 -46.05 -49.69
N ALA A 152 -49.23 -47.35 -49.53
CA ALA A 152 -49.41 -47.97 -48.23
C ALA A 152 -48.14 -47.89 -47.35
N TRP A 153 -46.96 -48.05 -47.94
CA TRP A 153 -45.68 -47.87 -47.25
C TRP A 153 -45.47 -46.43 -46.78
N ASN A 154 -45.72 -45.44 -47.65
CA ASN A 154 -45.59 -44.02 -47.31
C ASN A 154 -46.55 -43.62 -46.18
N ASP A 155 -47.81 -44.09 -46.23
CA ASP A 155 -48.78 -43.87 -45.17
C ASP A 155 -48.31 -44.49 -43.83
N LEU A 156 -47.75 -45.70 -43.84
CA LEU A 156 -47.15 -46.29 -42.64
C LEU A 156 -46.00 -45.46 -42.07
N VAL A 157 -45.12 -44.94 -42.93
CA VAL A 157 -44.04 -44.04 -42.49
C VAL A 157 -44.62 -42.78 -41.83
N GLN A 158 -45.66 -42.16 -42.39
CA GLN A 158 -46.30 -40.98 -41.79
C GLN A 158 -47.01 -41.33 -40.47
N ARG A 159 -47.73 -42.45 -40.40
CA ARG A 159 -48.37 -42.91 -39.16
C ARG A 159 -47.34 -43.21 -38.07
N THR A 160 -46.24 -43.87 -38.41
CA THR A 160 -45.12 -44.09 -37.48
C THR A 160 -44.53 -42.78 -36.98
N ARG A 161 -44.34 -41.79 -37.86
CA ARG A 161 -43.92 -40.45 -37.46
C ARG A 161 -44.89 -39.84 -36.45
N HIS A 162 -46.20 -39.88 -36.72
CA HIS A 162 -47.20 -39.35 -35.79
C HIS A 162 -47.18 -40.07 -34.44
N VAL A 163 -47.04 -41.40 -34.42
CA VAL A 163 -46.89 -42.16 -33.17
C VAL A 163 -45.66 -41.74 -32.37
N LEU A 164 -44.55 -41.43 -33.04
CA LEU A 164 -43.33 -40.93 -32.41
C LEU A 164 -43.46 -39.49 -31.88
N GLU A 165 -44.26 -38.65 -32.55
CA GLU A 165 -44.52 -37.25 -32.15
C GLU A 165 -45.54 -37.17 -31.00
N ASP A 166 -46.63 -37.93 -31.06
CA ASP A 166 -47.76 -37.84 -30.13
C ASP A 166 -47.49 -38.45 -28.76
N ARG A 167 -46.62 -39.47 -28.70
CA ARG A 167 -46.32 -40.16 -27.46
C ARG A 167 -45.33 -39.36 -26.62
N GLY A 168 -45.87 -38.55 -25.71
CA GLY A 168 -45.13 -37.65 -24.82
C GLY A 168 -44.03 -38.28 -23.95
N TRP A 169 -43.94 -39.61 -23.86
CA TRP A 169 -42.87 -40.31 -23.15
C TRP A 169 -41.50 -40.13 -23.83
N LEU A 170 -41.43 -40.13 -25.18
CA LEU A 170 -40.18 -39.88 -25.91
C LEU A 170 -39.72 -38.43 -25.71
N ALA A 171 -40.67 -37.48 -25.77
CA ALA A 171 -40.38 -36.08 -25.48
C ALA A 171 -39.95 -35.86 -24.01
N ALA A 172 -40.50 -36.62 -23.05
CA ALA A 172 -40.10 -36.59 -21.66
C ALA A 172 -38.68 -37.15 -21.45
N ALA A 173 -38.36 -38.29 -22.07
CA ALA A 173 -37.03 -38.89 -22.04
C ALA A 173 -35.98 -37.95 -22.66
N TYR A 174 -36.31 -37.31 -23.80
CA TYR A 174 -35.45 -36.31 -24.44
C TYR A 174 -35.17 -35.11 -23.54
N ARG A 175 -36.20 -34.57 -22.87
CA ARG A 175 -36.04 -33.46 -21.90
C ARG A 175 -35.18 -33.86 -20.70
N ARG A 176 -35.41 -35.04 -20.13
CA ARG A 176 -34.62 -35.56 -18.99
C ARG A 176 -33.13 -35.63 -19.33
N ARG A 177 -32.80 -36.10 -20.54
CA ARG A 177 -31.41 -36.17 -21.02
C ARG A 177 -30.77 -34.80 -21.17
N ILE A 178 -31.49 -33.81 -21.71
CA ILE A 178 -30.98 -32.45 -21.84
C ILE A 178 -30.72 -31.84 -20.46
N ILE A 179 -31.69 -31.93 -19.54
CA ILE A 179 -31.55 -31.40 -18.19
C ILE A 179 -30.35 -32.02 -17.47
N LEU A 180 -30.20 -33.35 -17.52
CA LEU A 180 -29.05 -34.03 -16.90
C LEU A 180 -27.72 -33.55 -17.47
N ARG A 181 -27.60 -33.40 -18.80
CA ARG A 181 -26.39 -32.83 -19.42
C ARG A 181 -26.15 -31.39 -18.97
N THR A 182 -27.16 -30.53 -19.01
CA THR A 182 -27.02 -29.13 -18.62
C THR A 182 -26.61 -29.01 -17.16
N VAL A 183 -27.22 -29.77 -16.25
CA VAL A 183 -26.87 -29.78 -14.82
C VAL A 183 -25.44 -30.27 -14.59
N LEU A 184 -25.03 -31.35 -15.27
CA LEU A 184 -23.68 -31.91 -15.16
C LEU A 184 -22.59 -30.90 -15.56
N PHE A 185 -22.85 -30.05 -16.55
CA PHE A 185 -21.88 -29.03 -16.99
C PHE A 185 -22.03 -27.69 -16.26
N ALA A 186 -23.24 -27.29 -15.88
CA ALA A 186 -23.49 -25.99 -15.26
C ALA A 186 -22.95 -25.92 -13.83
N ILE A 187 -23.10 -26.98 -13.03
CA ILE A 187 -22.63 -27.01 -11.63
C ILE A 187 -21.10 -26.77 -11.53
N PRO A 188 -20.23 -27.53 -12.22
CA PRO A 188 -18.79 -27.29 -12.12
C PRO A 188 -18.38 -25.93 -12.68
N MET A 189 -19.05 -25.45 -13.73
CA MET A 189 -18.78 -24.13 -14.29
C MET A 189 -19.10 -23.01 -13.29
N ILE A 190 -20.25 -23.09 -12.61
CA ILE A 190 -20.63 -22.11 -11.56
C ILE A 190 -19.66 -22.19 -10.38
N ALA A 191 -19.25 -23.39 -9.97
CA ALA A 191 -18.26 -23.56 -8.90
C ALA A 191 -16.90 -22.93 -9.29
N LEU A 192 -16.46 -23.11 -10.53
CA LEU A 192 -15.24 -22.49 -11.06
C LEU A 192 -15.33 -20.95 -11.07
N ILE A 193 -16.47 -20.40 -11.49
CA ILE A 193 -16.73 -18.95 -11.47
C ILE A 193 -16.71 -18.43 -10.04
N GLY A 194 -17.39 -19.11 -9.09
CA GLY A 194 -17.36 -18.75 -7.68
C GLY A 194 -15.95 -18.78 -7.09
N PHE A 195 -15.16 -19.82 -7.40
CA PHE A 195 -13.78 -19.96 -6.96
C PHE A 195 -12.89 -18.84 -7.50
N THR A 196 -13.01 -18.50 -8.79
CA THR A 196 -12.22 -17.41 -9.39
C THR A 196 -12.56 -16.05 -8.79
N ILE A 197 -13.85 -15.75 -8.56
CA ILE A 197 -14.29 -14.51 -7.88
C ILE A 197 -13.69 -14.42 -6.47
N ALA A 198 -13.73 -15.52 -5.70
CA ALA A 198 -13.19 -15.57 -4.34
C ALA A 198 -11.66 -15.32 -4.32
N VAL A 199 -10.91 -15.93 -5.25
CA VAL A 199 -9.46 -15.72 -5.35
C VAL A 199 -9.13 -14.28 -5.71
N VAL A 200 -9.85 -13.69 -6.68
CA VAL A 200 -9.63 -12.29 -7.11
C VAL A 200 -9.95 -11.31 -5.98
N THR A 201 -11.07 -11.46 -5.27
CA THR A 201 -11.41 -10.59 -4.14
C THR A 201 -10.41 -10.72 -2.99
N PHE A 202 -9.91 -11.92 -2.73
CA PHE A 202 -8.88 -12.13 -1.72
C PHE A 202 -7.55 -11.45 -2.08
N ARG A 203 -7.14 -11.47 -3.37
CA ARG A 203 -5.95 -10.74 -3.84
C ARG A 203 -6.13 -9.23 -3.76
N LEU A 204 -7.23 -8.69 -4.29
CA LEU A 204 -7.49 -7.24 -4.25
C LEU A 204 -7.50 -6.68 -2.83
N ARG A 205 -8.03 -7.43 -1.85
CA ARG A 205 -7.99 -7.02 -0.43
C ARG A 205 -6.58 -7.05 0.16
N ARG A 206 -5.73 -7.98 -0.26
CA ARG A 206 -4.31 -8.02 0.16
C ARG A 206 -3.48 -6.91 -0.47
N ASP A 207 -3.69 -6.65 -1.75
CA ASP A 207 -2.99 -5.56 -2.46
C ASP A 207 -3.33 -4.20 -1.84
N ALA A 208 -4.57 -4.02 -1.35
CA ALA A 208 -4.96 -2.82 -0.62
C ALA A 208 -4.26 -2.68 0.75
N VAL A 209 -3.82 -3.77 1.37
CA VAL A 209 -2.97 -3.74 2.56
C VAL A 209 -1.54 -3.38 2.17
N ASP A 210 -1.00 -3.96 1.09
CA ASP A 210 0.34 -3.62 0.59
C ASP A 210 0.47 -2.14 0.24
N ALA A 211 -0.53 -1.56 -0.42
CA ALA A 211 -0.56 -0.13 -0.74
C ALA A 211 -0.56 0.79 0.50
N LEU A 212 -1.06 0.30 1.64
CA LEU A 212 -0.99 1.04 2.91
C LEU A 212 0.38 0.87 3.59
N LEU A 213 1.08 -0.23 3.31
CA LEU A 213 2.40 -0.52 3.89
C LEU A 213 3.56 0.15 3.14
N THR A 214 3.34 0.63 1.91
CA THR A 214 4.37 1.31 1.10
C THR A 214 4.76 2.72 1.57
N GLY A 215 4.07 3.30 2.56
CA GLY A 215 4.46 4.60 3.12
C GLY A 215 5.86 4.58 3.75
N GLU A 216 6.68 5.61 3.55
CA GLU A 216 8.05 5.66 4.10
C GLU A 216 8.08 5.86 5.62
N ASP A 217 7.07 6.52 6.19
CA ASP A 217 7.00 6.77 7.63
C ASP A 217 6.65 5.50 8.42
N PRO A 218 7.50 5.06 9.37
CA PRO A 218 7.20 3.92 10.23
C PRO A 218 5.91 4.08 11.06
N CYS A 219 5.55 5.32 11.41
CA CYS A 219 4.37 5.61 12.23
C CYS A 219 3.04 5.57 11.47
N SER A 220 3.06 5.52 10.14
CA SER A 220 1.85 5.39 9.30
C SER A 220 1.04 4.11 9.55
N VAL A 221 1.64 3.11 10.19
CA VAL A 221 1.00 1.82 10.50
C VAL A 221 -0.14 1.96 11.52
N GLU A 222 -0.11 2.97 12.39
CA GLU A 222 -1.19 3.21 13.35
C GLU A 222 -2.50 3.69 12.69
N ALA A 223 -2.41 4.23 11.47
CA ALA A 223 -3.57 4.70 10.71
C ALA A 223 -4.29 3.56 9.95
N ILE A 224 -3.78 2.32 9.98
CA ILE A 224 -4.37 1.19 9.27
C ILE A 224 -5.64 0.71 10.00
N PRO A 225 -6.83 0.71 9.35
CA PRO A 225 -8.06 0.26 9.99
C PRO A 225 -8.01 -1.22 10.38
N GLN A 226 -8.53 -1.57 11.56
CA GLN A 226 -8.53 -2.97 12.05
C GLN A 226 -9.26 -3.94 11.11
N GLU A 227 -10.31 -3.48 10.42
CA GLU A 227 -11.03 -4.28 9.42
C GLU A 227 -10.13 -4.77 8.28
N LYS A 228 -9.09 -4.01 7.93
CA LYS A 228 -8.13 -4.37 6.87
C LYS A 228 -7.04 -5.33 7.38
N LEU A 229 -6.69 -5.27 8.67
CA LEU A 229 -5.70 -6.17 9.29
C LEU A 229 -6.16 -7.63 9.29
N GLY A 230 -7.47 -7.90 9.26
CA GLY A 230 -8.02 -9.25 9.15
C GLY A 230 -7.65 -9.97 7.85
N TRP A 231 -7.34 -9.22 6.79
CA TRP A 231 -6.98 -9.75 5.47
C TRP A 231 -5.47 -9.83 5.24
N ALA A 232 -4.68 -9.29 6.17
CA ALA A 232 -3.24 -9.23 6.06
C ALA A 232 -2.60 -10.64 6.07
N SER A 233 -1.64 -10.87 5.19
CA SER A 233 -0.80 -12.07 5.19
C SER A 233 0.08 -12.12 6.45
N THR A 234 0.63 -13.29 6.74
CA THR A 234 1.56 -13.45 7.88
C THR A 234 2.80 -12.58 7.72
N GLU A 235 3.31 -12.44 6.50
CA GLU A 235 4.43 -11.55 6.18
C GLU A 235 4.07 -10.07 6.39
N GLN A 236 2.90 -9.64 5.91
CA GLN A 236 2.40 -8.27 6.11
C GLN A 236 2.24 -7.94 7.60
N LYS A 237 1.73 -8.87 8.41
CA LYS A 237 1.65 -8.72 9.87
C LYS A 237 3.02 -8.59 10.52
N GLY A 238 4.01 -9.35 10.04
CA GLY A 238 5.40 -9.21 10.48
C GLY A 238 5.95 -7.81 10.17
N PHE A 239 5.73 -7.31 8.95
CA PHE A 239 6.19 -5.99 8.54
C PHE A 239 5.53 -4.84 9.33
N ILE A 240 4.22 -4.96 9.60
CA ILE A 240 3.47 -4.06 10.49
C ILE A 240 4.11 -4.00 11.88
N ALA A 241 4.40 -5.16 12.48
CA ALA A 241 5.04 -5.22 13.79
C ALA A 241 6.43 -4.57 13.79
N THR A 242 7.22 -4.79 12.73
CA THR A 242 8.55 -4.16 12.59
C THR A 242 8.44 -2.63 12.51
N LYS A 243 7.52 -2.10 11.70
CA LYS A 243 7.28 -0.66 11.58
C LYS A 243 6.75 -0.04 12.87
N GLN A 244 5.86 -0.74 13.56
CA GLN A 244 5.34 -0.29 14.86
C GLN A 244 6.45 -0.19 15.90
N ALA A 245 7.33 -1.19 15.99
CA ALA A 245 8.52 -1.14 16.85
C ALA A 245 9.46 0.03 16.50
N ALA A 246 9.64 0.33 15.20
CA ALA A 246 10.43 1.48 14.76
C ALA A 246 9.78 2.83 15.12
N CYS A 247 8.45 2.96 15.04
CA CYS A 247 7.73 4.15 15.49
C CYS A 247 7.88 4.35 17.00
N ASP A 248 7.75 3.28 17.79
CA ASP A 248 7.91 3.32 19.25
C ASP A 248 9.34 3.71 19.64
N ALA A 249 10.35 3.17 18.95
CA ALA A 249 11.74 3.56 19.14
C ALA A 249 11.98 5.04 18.85
N ARG A 250 11.41 5.58 17.76
CA ARG A 250 11.51 7.00 17.42
C ARG A 250 10.85 7.90 18.46
N ARG A 251 9.65 7.55 18.95
CA ARG A 251 8.99 8.28 20.05
C ARG A 251 9.81 8.26 21.34
N ALA A 252 10.42 7.12 21.66
CA ALA A 252 11.29 7.01 22.83
C ALA A 252 12.55 7.89 22.69
N GLU A 253 13.15 7.96 21.51
CA GLU A 253 14.29 8.83 21.22
C GLU A 253 13.92 10.32 21.29
N GLU A 254 12.82 10.72 20.66
CA GLU A 254 12.32 12.11 20.72
C GLU A 254 12.04 12.53 22.17
N LYS A 255 11.44 11.65 22.98
CA LYS A 255 11.21 11.91 24.40
C LYS A 255 12.53 12.06 25.18
N ARG A 256 13.52 11.22 24.91
CA ARG A 256 14.85 11.33 25.54
C ARG A 256 15.55 12.64 25.19
N LEU A 257 15.52 13.05 23.92
CA LEU A 257 16.11 14.31 23.47
C LEU A 257 15.42 15.52 24.14
N ALA A 258 14.09 15.49 24.25
CA ALA A 258 13.34 16.53 24.95
C ALA A 258 13.71 16.62 26.44
N GLU A 259 13.83 15.47 27.14
CA GLU A 259 14.26 15.43 28.54
C GLU A 259 15.70 15.92 28.74
N GLU A 260 16.61 15.62 27.80
CA GLU A 260 18.00 16.11 27.83
C GLU A 260 18.08 17.62 27.58
N GLU A 261 17.29 18.15 26.65
CA GLU A 261 17.22 19.59 26.37
C GLU A 261 16.64 20.37 27.55
N GLU A 262 15.57 19.87 28.16
CA GLU A 262 14.97 20.47 29.37
C GLU A 262 15.98 20.51 30.52
N ARG A 263 16.74 19.43 30.73
CA ARG A 263 17.81 19.40 31.75
C ARG A 263 18.92 20.40 31.46
N ARG A 264 19.30 20.60 30.20
CA ARG A 264 20.33 21.58 29.82
C ARG A 264 19.85 23.00 30.09
N LEU A 265 18.63 23.33 29.67
CA LEU A 265 18.03 24.65 29.90
C LEU A 265 17.85 24.94 31.40
N ALA A 266 17.46 23.94 32.20
CA ALA A 266 17.35 24.09 33.64
C ALA A 266 18.70 24.39 34.31
N LYS A 267 19.78 23.70 33.88
CA LYS A 267 21.14 23.96 34.39
C LYS A 267 21.63 25.36 34.03
N GLU A 268 21.42 25.81 32.79
CA GLU A 268 21.81 27.15 32.35
C GLU A 268 21.08 28.25 33.12
N ARG A 269 19.78 28.08 33.38
CA ARG A 269 19.00 29.01 34.21
C ARG A 269 19.53 29.07 35.64
N ALA A 270 19.80 27.93 36.26
CA ALA A 270 20.33 27.87 37.62
C ALA A 270 21.71 28.56 37.75
N VAL A 271 22.60 28.36 36.78
CA VAL A 271 23.91 29.05 36.77
C VAL A 271 23.75 30.57 36.62
N ARG A 272 22.85 31.02 35.75
CA ARG A 272 22.59 32.45 35.56
C ARG A 272 22.00 33.09 36.82
N GLU A 273 21.00 32.45 37.42
CA GLU A 273 20.36 32.92 38.65
C GLU A 273 21.35 33.00 39.82
N ALA A 274 22.23 32.00 39.96
CA ALA A 274 23.29 32.01 40.97
C ALA A 274 24.29 33.16 40.76
N ARG A 275 24.68 33.43 39.51
CA ARG A 275 25.56 34.56 39.18
C ARG A 275 24.90 35.91 39.46
N GLU A 276 23.65 36.10 39.05
CA GLU A 276 22.89 37.33 39.30
C GLU A 276 22.63 37.55 40.79
N ALA A 277 22.42 36.49 41.57
CA ALA A 277 22.33 36.57 43.03
C ALA A 277 23.68 37.02 43.63
N ARG A 278 24.79 36.38 43.23
CA ARG A 278 26.13 36.74 43.71
C ARG A 278 26.50 38.17 43.37
N GLU A 279 26.23 38.63 42.14
CA GLU A 279 26.47 40.01 41.72
C GLU A 279 25.64 41.02 42.54
N ARG A 280 24.38 40.69 42.88
CA ARG A 280 23.53 41.55 43.72
C ARG A 280 24.03 41.63 45.16
N GLU A 281 24.40 40.51 45.78
CA GLU A 281 24.93 40.51 47.15
C GLU A 281 26.25 41.27 47.24
N CYS A 282 27.14 41.07 46.26
CA CYS A 282 28.38 41.81 46.14
C CYS A 282 28.17 43.31 45.87
N GLY A 283 27.17 43.66 45.06
CA GLY A 283 26.77 45.05 44.82
C GLY A 283 26.27 45.74 46.09
N ALA A 284 25.43 45.05 46.88
CA ALA A 284 24.97 45.55 48.17
C ALA A 284 26.11 45.76 49.17
N LEU A 285 27.08 44.83 49.21
CA LEU A 285 28.28 45.01 50.03
C LEU A 285 29.09 46.24 49.63
N ALA A 286 29.29 46.47 48.32
CA ALA A 286 29.98 47.67 47.85
C ALA A 286 29.21 48.95 48.22
N ASP A 287 27.88 48.97 48.09
CA ASP A 287 27.04 50.11 48.50
C ASP A 287 27.16 50.41 50.00
N GLU A 288 27.18 49.37 50.84
CA GLU A 288 27.33 49.49 52.29
C GLU A 288 28.70 50.10 52.65
N VAL A 289 29.78 49.54 52.09
CA VAL A 289 31.15 50.03 52.32
C VAL A 289 31.31 51.48 51.87
N GLU A 290 30.78 51.85 50.70
CA GLU A 290 30.81 53.24 50.22
C GLU A 290 30.04 54.21 51.15
N LYS A 291 28.95 53.74 51.77
CA LYS A 291 28.15 54.51 52.74
C LYS A 291 28.75 54.54 54.14
N GLY A 292 29.85 53.81 54.40
CA GLY A 292 30.47 53.73 55.71
C GLY A 292 29.73 52.83 56.71
N LEU A 293 28.88 51.92 56.21
CA LEU A 293 28.10 50.99 57.03
C LEU A 293 28.49 49.54 56.68
N LEU A 294 28.32 48.62 57.61
CA LEU A 294 28.38 47.18 57.35
C LEU A 294 27.22 46.51 58.06
N SER A 295 26.29 45.97 57.29
CA SER A 295 25.10 45.32 57.85
C SER A 295 25.30 43.82 58.00
N GLU A 296 24.49 43.20 58.86
CA GLU A 296 24.41 41.74 59.00
C GLU A 296 23.99 41.04 57.69
N ALA A 297 23.29 41.74 56.79
CA ALA A 297 22.77 41.16 55.56
C ALA A 297 23.89 40.74 54.58
N THR A 298 25.04 41.41 54.61
CA THR A 298 26.18 41.13 53.73
C THR A 298 27.22 40.22 54.38
N ARG A 299 26.99 39.73 55.61
CA ARG A 299 27.94 38.88 56.36
C ARG A 299 28.40 37.65 55.58
N GLY A 300 27.48 36.99 54.88
CA GLY A 300 27.79 35.79 54.09
C GLY A 300 28.78 36.01 52.94
N VAL A 301 28.89 37.25 52.43
CA VAL A 301 29.78 37.59 51.29
C VAL A 301 31.13 38.13 51.74
N ARG A 302 31.23 38.58 53.01
CA ARG A 302 32.46 39.15 53.57
C ARG A 302 33.55 38.11 53.81
N ASP A 303 33.19 36.84 53.96
CA ASP A 303 34.11 35.68 53.99
C ASP A 303 35.40 35.89 54.82
N GLY A 304 35.26 36.44 56.04
CA GLY A 304 36.39 36.71 56.94
C GLY A 304 37.13 38.03 56.71
N HIS A 305 36.71 38.85 55.74
CA HIS A 305 37.25 40.19 55.45
C HIS A 305 36.56 41.31 56.24
N ASP A 306 35.76 40.99 57.27
CA ASP A 306 34.95 41.95 58.03
C ASP A 306 35.77 43.12 58.59
N ALA A 307 36.93 42.82 59.20
CA ALA A 307 37.76 43.82 59.85
C ALA A 307 38.35 44.82 58.85
N LEU A 308 38.81 44.34 57.68
CA LEU A 308 39.34 45.19 56.63
C LEU A 308 38.24 46.07 56.02
N LEU A 309 37.09 45.48 55.70
CA LEU A 309 35.97 46.22 55.12
C LEU A 309 35.42 47.27 56.08
N ASP A 310 35.40 47.00 57.39
CA ASP A 310 34.96 47.97 58.40
C ASP A 310 35.92 49.17 58.46
N ARG A 311 37.22 48.90 58.41
CA ARG A 311 38.25 49.96 58.33
C ARG A 311 38.19 50.75 57.04
N ILE A 312 37.90 50.10 55.90
CA ILE A 312 37.67 50.79 54.62
C ILE A 312 36.45 51.70 54.72
N ALA A 313 35.32 51.16 55.19
CA ALA A 313 34.07 51.89 55.32
C ALA A 313 34.21 53.12 56.24
N LYS A 314 34.90 52.97 57.38
CA LYS A 314 35.16 54.04 58.35
C LYS A 314 36.33 54.97 57.96
N LYS A 315 37.07 54.63 56.90
CA LYS A 315 38.31 55.32 56.48
C LYS A 315 39.39 55.36 57.56
N THR A 316 39.44 54.31 58.37
CA THR A 316 40.39 54.13 59.48
C THR A 316 41.30 52.94 59.18
N LEU A 317 41.93 52.94 58.01
CA LEU A 317 42.88 51.90 57.63
C LEU A 317 44.04 51.84 58.65
N GLU A 318 44.65 50.67 58.78
CA GLU A 318 45.84 50.43 59.60
C GLU A 318 47.08 50.19 58.72
N PRO A 319 48.31 50.40 59.22
CA PRO A 319 49.52 50.18 58.40
C PRO A 319 49.64 48.76 57.82
N SER A 320 49.04 47.77 58.47
CA SER A 320 48.94 46.37 58.02
C SER A 320 48.07 46.21 56.76
N ASP A 321 47.04 47.04 56.58
CA ASP A 321 46.14 46.99 55.41
C ASP A 321 46.78 47.51 54.12
N LEU A 322 47.92 48.17 54.27
CA LEU A 322 48.71 48.74 53.18
C LEU A 322 49.93 47.90 52.86
N GLY A 323 50.22 46.87 53.65
CA GLY A 323 51.48 46.13 53.68
C GLY A 323 51.92 45.57 52.32
N PRO A 324 53.10 44.94 52.25
CA PRO A 324 53.68 44.50 50.98
C PRO A 324 52.81 43.46 50.26
N ASP A 325 51.98 42.71 51.00
CA ASP A 325 50.98 41.79 50.47
C ASP A 325 49.66 42.54 50.19
N ASP A 326 49.16 42.38 48.97
CA ASP A 326 47.95 43.07 48.54
C ASP A 326 46.71 42.52 49.28
N PRO A 327 45.82 43.39 49.78
CA PRO A 327 44.59 42.92 50.42
C PRO A 327 43.72 42.18 49.42
N VAL A 328 43.26 40.98 49.80
CA VAL A 328 42.24 40.26 49.03
C VAL A 328 40.89 40.86 49.37
N LEU A 329 40.30 41.58 48.42
CA LEU A 329 38.92 42.06 48.55
C LEU A 329 37.95 40.95 48.08
N PRO A 330 36.81 40.76 48.78
CA PRO A 330 35.78 39.83 48.31
C PRO A 330 35.19 40.30 46.97
N CYS A 331 34.42 39.43 46.33
CA CYS A 331 33.69 39.74 45.09
C CYS A 331 34.57 40.00 43.85
N GLY A 332 35.76 39.38 43.81
CA GLY A 332 36.77 39.60 42.78
C GLY A 332 36.34 39.25 41.34
N ASP A 333 35.30 38.43 41.19
CA ASP A 333 34.69 37.97 39.94
C ASP A 333 33.51 38.85 39.47
N THR A 334 33.10 39.83 40.28
CA THR A 334 31.93 40.69 40.00
C THR A 334 32.32 42.14 39.69
N PRO A 335 31.44 42.94 39.07
CA PRO A 335 31.66 44.38 38.88
C PRO A 335 31.85 45.16 40.19
N ALA A 336 31.35 44.63 41.32
CA ALA A 336 31.47 45.24 42.64
C ALA A 336 32.93 45.35 43.11
N LYS A 337 33.83 44.49 42.60
CA LYS A 337 35.27 44.58 42.87
C LYS A 337 35.77 46.00 42.70
N LYS A 338 35.60 46.58 41.50
CA LYS A 338 36.07 47.94 41.14
C LYS A 338 35.57 49.01 42.11
N ARG A 339 34.34 48.85 42.60
CA ARG A 339 33.72 49.77 43.58
C ARG A 339 34.38 49.65 44.95
N LEU A 340 34.63 48.43 45.41
CA LEU A 340 35.39 48.18 46.64
C LEU A 340 36.84 48.69 46.53
N GLU A 341 37.50 48.54 45.38
CA GLU A 341 38.85 49.09 45.16
C GLU A 341 38.85 50.63 45.23
N SER A 342 37.82 51.27 44.65
CA SER A 342 37.63 52.71 44.72
C SER A 342 37.34 53.19 46.15
N ALA A 343 36.54 52.43 46.91
CA ALA A 343 36.29 52.71 48.33
C ALA A 343 37.58 52.56 49.16
N TYR A 344 38.38 51.53 48.91
CA TYR A 344 39.71 51.37 49.51
C TYR A 344 40.63 52.55 49.18
N GLY A 345 40.69 52.97 47.91
CA GLY A 345 41.42 54.18 47.50
C GLY A 345 40.95 55.44 48.21
N THR A 346 39.63 55.59 48.42
CA THR A 346 39.05 56.72 49.17
C THR A 346 39.41 56.65 50.66
N ALA A 347 39.44 55.45 51.23
CA ALA A 347 39.85 55.23 52.62
C ALA A 347 41.33 55.58 52.85
N LEU A 348 42.21 55.32 51.87
CA LEU A 348 43.62 55.74 51.91
C LEU A 348 43.80 57.26 51.99
N LEU A 349 42.84 58.04 51.48
CA LEU A 349 42.86 59.50 51.58
C LEU A 349 42.30 60.01 52.91
N GLY A 350 41.63 59.16 53.71
CA GLY A 350 41.06 59.53 55.00
C GLY A 350 42.12 59.89 56.04
N ASP A 351 43.19 59.10 56.11
CA ASP A 351 44.37 59.40 56.92
C ASP A 351 45.64 59.30 56.07
N VAL A 352 46.04 60.42 55.47
CA VAL A 352 47.26 60.47 54.64
C VAL A 352 48.54 60.17 55.42
N SER A 353 48.55 60.30 56.76
CA SER A 353 49.74 60.03 57.56
C SER A 353 50.15 58.56 57.51
N ILE A 354 49.19 57.66 57.24
CA ILE A 354 49.41 56.23 57.29
C ILE A 354 50.37 55.75 56.21
N TRP A 355 50.19 56.20 54.95
CA TRP A 355 51.06 55.80 53.83
C TRP A 355 52.21 56.78 53.61
N THR A 356 52.11 58.03 54.08
CA THR A 356 53.21 58.98 53.97
C THR A 356 54.32 58.73 54.99
N GLN A 357 54.01 58.24 56.20
CA GLN A 357 54.99 58.11 57.29
C GLN A 357 55.15 56.69 57.84
N ARG A 358 54.06 55.91 57.96
CA ARG A 358 54.04 54.71 58.82
C ARG A 358 54.10 53.39 58.05
N ALA A 359 53.44 53.31 56.91
CA ALA A 359 53.25 52.07 56.15
C ALA A 359 54.33 51.81 55.09
N ASP A 360 54.20 50.66 54.43
CA ASP A 360 55.01 50.22 53.28
C ASP A 360 54.05 49.78 52.17
N PRO A 361 53.54 50.72 51.34
CA PRO A 361 52.48 50.45 50.39
C PRO A 361 52.81 49.32 49.40
N GLY A 362 52.01 48.25 49.42
CA GLY A 362 52.01 47.17 48.43
C GLY A 362 51.60 47.64 47.03
N LYS A 363 51.56 46.70 46.07
CA LYS A 363 51.25 47.02 44.66
C LYS A 363 49.85 47.58 44.51
N TYR A 364 48.90 47.03 45.27
CA TYR A 364 47.50 47.39 45.25
C TYR A 364 47.25 48.78 45.85
N ALA A 365 47.81 49.05 47.03
CA ALA A 365 47.74 50.37 47.67
C ALA A 365 48.38 51.46 46.79
N ARG A 366 49.52 51.16 46.16
CA ARG A 366 50.16 52.05 45.18
C ARG A 366 49.26 52.33 43.98
N ALA A 367 48.67 51.30 43.37
CA ALA A 367 47.77 51.47 42.23
C ALA A 367 46.54 52.32 42.59
N ALA A 368 45.94 52.09 43.77
CA ALA A 368 44.81 52.87 44.27
C ALA A 368 45.17 54.36 44.51
N LEU A 369 46.32 54.63 45.10
CA LEU A 369 46.82 56.01 45.30
C LEU A 369 47.11 56.71 43.97
N VAL A 370 47.75 56.01 43.01
CA VAL A 370 48.04 56.58 41.68
C VAL A 370 46.76 56.89 40.91
N ALA A 371 45.75 56.01 40.97
CA ALA A 371 44.44 56.27 40.37
C ALA A 371 43.76 57.52 40.96
N LYS A 372 44.09 57.86 42.21
CA LYS A 372 43.55 59.01 42.96
C LYS A 372 44.50 60.20 43.04
N LYS A 373 45.57 60.23 42.23
CA LYS A 373 46.66 61.24 42.28
C LYS A 373 46.18 62.69 42.35
N SER A 374 45.13 63.07 41.60
CA SER A 374 44.59 64.43 41.58
C SER A 374 43.87 64.85 42.86
N GLU A 375 43.43 63.89 43.69
CA GLU A 375 42.73 64.12 44.95
C GLU A 375 43.69 64.20 46.15
N ILE A 376 44.98 63.89 45.96
CA ILE A 376 45.97 63.83 47.03
C ILE A 376 46.43 65.26 47.41
N PRO A 377 46.33 65.65 48.69
CA PRO A 377 46.84 66.93 49.17
C PRO A 377 48.36 67.10 48.93
N GLN A 378 48.79 68.28 48.48
CA GLN A 378 50.21 68.53 48.15
C GLN A 378 51.16 68.33 49.35
N ASN A 379 50.71 68.64 50.57
CA ASN A 379 51.47 68.38 51.80
C ASN A 379 51.70 66.88 52.06
N ALA A 380 50.76 66.01 51.67
CA ALA A 380 50.92 64.57 51.77
C ALA A 380 51.98 64.06 50.78
N LEU A 381 51.98 64.58 49.54
CA LEU A 381 53.00 64.25 48.53
C LEU A 381 54.41 64.66 49.00
N LEU A 382 54.54 65.85 49.58
CA LEU A 382 55.82 66.32 50.16
C LEU A 382 56.24 65.45 51.35
N GLY A 383 55.30 65.07 52.22
CA GLY A 383 55.56 64.19 53.36
C GLY A 383 56.02 62.79 52.94
N LEU A 384 55.41 62.23 51.89
CA LEU A 384 55.86 60.96 51.30
C LEU A 384 57.27 61.07 50.74
N ALA A 385 57.57 62.13 49.98
CA ALA A 385 58.89 62.32 49.38
C ALA A 385 60.00 62.46 50.45
N ASP A 386 59.74 63.21 51.53
CA ASP A 386 60.69 63.33 52.65
C ASP A 386 60.88 61.99 53.39
N ASN A 387 59.80 61.25 53.64
CA ASN A 387 59.90 59.93 54.26
C ASN A 387 60.63 58.91 53.38
N ALA A 388 60.36 58.91 52.08
CA ALA A 388 61.05 58.06 51.11
C ALA A 388 62.56 58.36 51.11
N GLU A 389 62.95 59.63 51.08
CA GLU A 389 64.35 60.06 51.14
C GLU A 389 65.03 59.67 52.47
N ARG A 390 64.34 59.85 53.59
CA ARG A 390 64.84 59.47 54.93
C ARG A 390 65.03 57.96 55.06
N THR A 391 64.06 57.19 54.57
CA THR A 391 64.11 55.72 54.57
C THR A 391 65.23 55.22 53.66
N ALA A 392 65.41 55.83 52.48
CA ALA A 392 66.49 55.51 51.56
C ALA A 392 67.89 55.77 52.16
N LYS A 393 68.09 56.94 52.79
CA LYS A 393 69.34 57.25 53.50
C LYS A 393 69.61 56.29 54.65
N GLY A 394 68.58 55.96 55.44
CA GLY A 394 68.68 54.98 56.52
C GLY A 394 69.09 53.61 56.01
N GLY A 395 68.44 53.11 54.94
CA GLY A 395 68.74 51.83 54.32
C GLY A 395 70.15 51.75 53.72
N LEU A 396 70.61 52.81 53.04
CA LEU A 396 71.97 52.89 52.49
C LEU A 396 73.06 52.94 53.56
N THR A 397 72.81 53.68 54.66
CA THR A 397 73.79 53.82 55.75
C THR A 397 73.86 52.55 56.60
N GLY A 398 72.71 51.91 56.85
CA GLY A 398 72.61 50.72 57.68
C GLY A 398 72.82 49.39 56.96
N GLY A 399 72.66 49.35 55.62
CA GLY A 399 72.81 48.15 54.81
C GLY A 399 71.69 47.11 54.98
N ASP A 400 70.56 47.46 55.59
CA ASP A 400 69.43 46.53 55.81
C ASP A 400 68.64 46.29 54.51
N PRO A 401 68.63 45.05 53.97
CA PRO A 401 67.91 44.71 52.74
C PRO A 401 66.41 45.01 52.80
N ASN A 402 65.76 44.85 53.96
CA ASN A 402 64.33 45.11 54.11
C ASN A 402 64.03 46.61 54.05
N MET A 403 64.88 47.42 54.70
CA MET A 403 64.79 48.87 54.65
C MET A 403 65.07 49.41 53.25
N ILE A 404 66.03 48.82 52.52
CA ILE A 404 66.31 49.14 51.11
C ILE A 404 65.10 48.78 50.23
N ALA A 405 64.49 47.60 50.40
CA ALA A 405 63.32 47.20 49.62
C ALA A 405 62.11 48.12 49.88
N LYS A 406 61.87 48.50 51.13
CA LYS A 406 60.86 49.51 51.52
C LYS A 406 61.17 50.87 50.90
N ALA A 407 62.41 51.32 50.97
CA ALA A 407 62.85 52.57 50.35
C ALA A 407 62.61 52.56 48.83
N LYS A 408 62.94 51.48 48.12
CA LYS A 408 62.66 51.34 46.67
C LYS A 408 61.16 51.53 46.38
N ARG A 409 60.27 50.90 47.17
CA ARG A 409 58.82 51.03 46.99
C ARG A 409 58.32 52.46 47.25
N LEU A 410 58.76 53.08 48.34
CA LEU A 410 58.36 54.45 48.70
C LEU A 410 58.86 55.48 47.68
N CYS A 411 60.11 55.37 47.23
CA CYS A 411 60.67 56.26 46.20
C CYS A 411 59.94 56.09 44.86
N ALA A 412 59.63 54.86 44.46
CA ALA A 412 58.87 54.58 43.24
C ALA A 412 57.43 55.13 43.31
N LEU A 413 56.75 54.99 44.46
CA LEU A 413 55.43 55.60 44.68
C LEU A 413 55.51 57.13 44.61
N ALA A 414 56.47 57.75 45.28
CA ALA A 414 56.65 59.21 45.27
C ALA A 414 56.87 59.74 43.84
N LYS A 415 57.66 59.01 43.04
CA LYS A 415 57.91 59.30 41.62
C LYS A 415 56.64 59.23 40.77
N GLU A 416 55.83 58.18 40.91
CA GLU A 416 54.56 58.04 40.17
C GLU A 416 53.53 59.11 40.55
N LEU A 417 53.48 59.47 41.84
CA LEU A 417 52.63 60.56 42.33
C LEU A 417 53.17 61.96 41.96
N GLY A 418 54.31 62.05 41.26
CA GLY A 418 54.81 63.29 40.65
C GLY A 418 55.71 64.13 41.57
N THR A 419 56.14 63.60 42.71
CA THR A 419 57.09 64.23 43.63
C THR A 419 58.29 63.30 43.84
N PRO A 420 59.19 63.19 42.85
CA PRO A 420 60.34 62.29 42.96
C PRO A 420 61.21 62.66 44.17
N GLY A 421 61.73 61.65 44.85
CA GLY A 421 62.73 61.82 45.91
C GLY A 421 64.04 62.41 45.39
N ARG A 422 64.99 62.67 46.29
CA ARG A 422 66.30 63.26 45.96
C ARG A 422 67.40 62.19 46.05
N GLY A 423 68.62 62.60 46.40
CA GLY A 423 69.84 61.80 46.26
C GLY A 423 69.77 60.39 46.84
N GLY A 424 69.12 60.19 48.00
CA GLY A 424 68.93 58.88 48.60
C GLY A 424 68.03 57.97 47.77
N CYS A 425 66.90 58.48 47.29
CA CYS A 425 66.01 57.71 46.41
C CYS A 425 66.67 57.31 45.09
N ASN A 426 67.41 58.21 44.45
CA ASN A 426 68.13 57.91 43.21
C ASN A 426 69.21 56.83 43.41
N ALA A 427 69.90 56.84 44.55
CA ALA A 427 70.91 55.86 44.88
C ALA A 427 70.31 54.48 45.17
N VAL A 428 69.18 54.40 45.88
CA VAL A 428 68.48 53.15 46.16
C VAL A 428 67.82 52.54 44.91
N GLU A 429 67.32 53.35 43.97
CA GLU A 429 66.81 52.86 42.67
C GLU A 429 67.89 52.20 41.79
N GLY A 430 69.17 52.56 41.98
CA GLY A 430 70.30 52.01 41.22
C GLY A 430 70.92 50.73 41.79
N LEU A 431 70.52 50.34 43.00
CA LEU A 431 70.78 49.02 43.61
C LEU A 431 69.69 48.04 43.22
#